data_AF-A0A7S3NQI5-F1
#
_entry.id   AF-A0A7S3NQI5-F1
#
_cell.length_a   1.000
_cell.length_b   1.000
_cell.length_c   1.000
_cell.angle_alpha   90.00
_cell.angle_beta   90.00
_cell.angle_gamma   90.00
#
_symmetry.space_group_name_H-M   'P 1'
#
loop_
_entity.id
_entity.type
_entity.pdbx_description
1 polymer ?
#
loop_
_entity_poly.entity_id
_entity_poly.type
_entity_poly.pdbx_seq_one_letter_code
_entity_poly.pdbx_strand_id
1 'polypeptide(L)'
;MNSKNPNSKVGLLDLELNFLSKLLFVLMVLLALTIVMSDGFHANWYIYLFRFVLLLSSIIPISLRVNLDMAKIYYSWGIAKDDAIKGTIPRNSTIPEELGRIQYLLSDKTGTLTKNEMDFKKLATEFSTFTVDDLDDIRNIIEKNCHDEDSPAKDLYRALYPTEEDLDLTKTGSKGKSNTMRRKKRRDLNYSIRDLATALAICHNVTPVHNNEGERELQASSPDEVALVKFVESLGYSLERRDQKEITIKNKIGVLEEFEILECFPFSSDTKRMGIVVKYKKNGLILFFCKGAEVVMKDKVKPQQRSDLLEKC
;
A
#
# COMPACT_ATOMS: atom_id res chain seq x y z
N MET A 1 11.58 0.25 -23.58
CA MET A 1 10.68 0.41 -24.76
C MET A 1 9.64 1.53 -24.62
N ASN A 2 9.28 2.00 -23.42
CA ASN A 2 8.32 3.12 -23.25
C ASN A 2 8.95 4.49 -22.94
N SER A 3 10.26 4.58 -22.72
CA SER A 3 10.94 5.86 -22.49
C SER A 3 11.31 6.52 -23.82
N LYS A 4 10.62 7.61 -24.17
CA LYS A 4 11.07 8.54 -25.22
C LYS A 4 12.24 9.38 -24.69
N ASN A 5 13.08 9.85 -25.60
CA ASN A 5 14.14 10.82 -25.27
C ASN A 5 13.52 12.07 -24.61
N PRO A 6 14.18 12.67 -23.62
CA PRO A 6 13.67 13.85 -22.94
C PRO A 6 13.59 15.01 -23.93
N ASN A 7 12.38 15.55 -24.13
CA ASN A 7 12.17 16.75 -24.95
C ASN A 7 12.49 18.01 -24.12
N SER A 8 13.00 19.04 -24.80
CA SER A 8 13.08 20.38 -24.21
C SER A 8 11.67 20.89 -23.93
N LYS A 9 11.45 21.41 -22.72
CA LYS A 9 10.17 21.98 -22.30
C LYS A 9 10.26 23.50 -22.43
N VAL A 10 9.21 24.12 -22.96
CA VAL A 10 9.08 25.57 -23.10
C VAL A 10 7.88 26.02 -22.27
N GLY A 11 8.04 27.09 -21.50
CA GLY A 11 6.97 27.64 -20.66
C GLY A 11 5.92 28.39 -21.48
N LEU A 12 4.72 28.55 -20.92
CA LEU A 12 3.66 29.39 -21.46
C LEU A 12 4.08 30.86 -21.46
N LEU A 13 4.82 31.29 -20.42
CA LEU A 13 5.34 32.66 -20.33
C LEU A 13 6.24 33.00 -21.54
N ASP A 14 7.09 32.06 -21.98
CA ASP A 14 7.96 32.29 -23.13
C ASP A 14 7.16 32.43 -24.43
N LEU A 15 6.04 31.71 -24.56
CA LEU A 15 5.13 31.85 -25.70
C LEU A 15 4.41 33.20 -25.70
N GLU A 16 3.94 33.65 -24.53
CA GLU A 16 3.32 34.97 -24.32
C GLU A 16 4.30 36.10 -24.69
N LEU A 17 5.55 36.00 -24.24
CA LEU A 17 6.61 36.98 -24.54
C LEU A 17 7.00 36.99 -26.01
N ASN A 18 7.05 35.82 -26.65
CA ASN A 18 7.30 35.74 -28.08
C ASN A 18 6.16 36.40 -28.88
N PHE A 19 4.92 36.22 -28.45
CA PHE A 19 3.78 36.90 -29.06
C PHE A 19 3.88 38.42 -28.91
N LEU A 20 4.18 38.93 -27.71
CA LEU A 20 4.37 40.36 -27.46
C LEU A 20 5.55 40.93 -28.27
N SER A 21 6.66 40.20 -28.36
CA SER A 21 7.84 40.62 -29.15
C SER A 21 7.52 40.73 -30.64
N LYS A 22 6.72 39.79 -31.19
CA LYS A 22 6.23 39.86 -32.57
C LYS A 22 5.34 41.08 -32.79
N LEU A 23 4.44 41.37 -31.84
CA LEU A 23 3.58 42.56 -31.89
C LEU A 23 4.40 43.86 -31.90
N LEU A 24 5.39 43.96 -31.00
CA LEU A 24 6.29 45.11 -30.93
C LEU A 24 7.14 45.28 -32.20
N PHE A 25 7.57 44.17 -32.81
CA PHE A 25 8.28 44.21 -34.08
C PHE A 25 7.42 44.77 -35.21
N VAL A 26 6.17 44.32 -35.33
CA VAL A 26 5.22 44.86 -36.32
C VAL A 26 4.98 46.36 -36.07
N LEU A 27 4.77 46.77 -34.82
CA LEU A 27 4.60 48.17 -34.44
C LEU A 27 5.82 49.03 -34.82
N MET A 28 7.04 48.54 -34.55
CA MET A 28 8.29 49.22 -34.89
C MET A 28 8.41 49.45 -36.40
N VAL A 29 8.11 48.44 -37.22
CA VAL A 29 8.14 48.57 -38.70
C VAL A 29 7.09 49.56 -39.18
N LEU A 30 5.88 49.53 -38.61
CA LEU A 30 4.82 50.49 -38.95
C LEU A 30 5.22 51.92 -38.59
N LEU A 31 5.80 52.15 -37.41
CA LEU A 31 6.29 53.47 -37.01
C LEU A 31 7.43 53.96 -37.91
N ALA A 32 8.36 53.08 -38.29
CA ALA A 32 9.42 53.45 -39.23
C ALA A 32 8.85 53.83 -40.61
N LEU A 33 7.84 53.11 -41.09
CA LEU A 33 7.14 53.42 -42.34
C LEU A 33 6.38 54.75 -42.27
N THR A 34 5.69 55.05 -41.17
CA THR A 34 4.94 56.32 -41.02
C THR A 34 5.86 57.53 -40.97
N ILE A 35 7.04 57.40 -40.35
CA ILE A 35 8.06 58.46 -40.35
C ILE A 35 8.56 58.73 -41.77
N VAL A 36 8.93 57.67 -42.52
CA VAL A 36 9.38 57.82 -43.93
C VAL A 36 8.28 58.39 -44.82
N MET A 37 7.03 57.97 -44.60
CA MET A 37 5.88 58.48 -45.36
C MET A 37 5.64 59.97 -45.08
N SER A 38 5.90 60.44 -43.86
CA SER A 38 5.72 61.86 -43.47
C SER A 38 6.81 62.77 -44.04
N ASP A 39 8.03 62.27 -44.25
CA ASP A 39 9.16 63.00 -44.86
C ASP A 39 9.05 63.07 -46.39
N GLY A 40 8.25 62.18 -47.00
CA GLY A 40 8.06 62.08 -48.45
C GLY A 40 8.95 61.01 -49.10
N PHE A 41 8.40 60.29 -50.09
CA PHE A 41 9.11 59.18 -50.75
C PHE A 41 10.16 59.69 -51.75
N HIS A 42 11.38 59.96 -51.26
CA HIS A 42 12.53 60.27 -52.09
C HIS A 42 13.19 59.01 -52.70
N ALA A 43 14.11 59.20 -53.67
CA ALA A 43 14.74 58.13 -54.47
C ALA A 43 15.52 57.06 -53.65
N ASN A 44 15.70 57.24 -52.34
CA ASN A 44 16.38 56.33 -51.41
C ASN A 44 15.54 55.98 -50.16
N TRP A 45 14.21 56.04 -50.23
CA TRP A 45 13.31 55.84 -49.08
C TRP A 45 13.57 54.55 -48.27
N TYR A 46 14.03 53.47 -48.93
CA TYR A 46 14.35 52.21 -48.28
C TYR A 46 15.57 52.30 -47.35
N ILE A 47 16.57 53.12 -47.67
CA ILE A 47 17.74 53.36 -46.80
C ILE A 47 17.28 54.10 -45.54
N TYR A 48 16.43 55.10 -45.70
CA TYR A 48 15.83 55.83 -44.58
C TYR A 48 14.96 54.91 -43.71
N LEU A 49 14.19 53.99 -44.33
CA LEU A 49 13.40 52.99 -43.62
C LEU A 49 14.27 52.10 -42.72
N PHE A 50 15.34 51.49 -43.25
CA PHE A 50 16.25 50.68 -42.44
C PHE A 50 16.96 51.50 -41.36
N ARG A 51 17.31 52.76 -41.64
CA ARG A 51 17.90 53.65 -40.64
C ARG A 51 16.95 53.93 -39.47
N PHE A 52 15.66 54.17 -39.74
CA PHE A 52 14.66 54.37 -38.70
C PHE A 52 14.33 53.07 -37.95
N VAL A 53 14.30 51.91 -38.62
CA VAL A 53 14.18 50.62 -37.94
C VAL A 53 15.34 50.38 -36.97
N LEU A 54 16.58 50.70 -37.36
CA LEU A 54 17.74 50.60 -36.47
C LEU A 54 17.67 51.60 -35.31
N LEU A 55 17.17 52.82 -35.54
CA LEU A 55 17.00 53.81 -34.49
C LEU A 55 15.93 53.37 -33.47
N LEU A 56 14.83 52.79 -33.96
CA LEU A 56 13.72 52.31 -33.14
C LEU A 56 13.93 50.88 -32.60
N SER A 57 15.09 50.25 -32.82
CA SER A 57 15.33 48.86 -32.39
C SER A 57 15.30 48.68 -30.87
N SER A 58 15.46 49.77 -30.10
CA SER A 58 15.31 49.79 -28.65
C SER A 58 13.88 49.51 -28.15
N ILE A 59 12.87 49.57 -29.05
CA ILE A 59 11.47 49.19 -28.76
C ILE A 59 11.38 47.71 -28.37
N ILE A 60 12.24 46.84 -28.90
CA ILE A 60 12.30 45.42 -28.52
C ILE A 60 13.46 45.25 -27.52
N PRO A 61 13.18 45.24 -26.20
CA PRO A 61 14.23 45.16 -25.20
C PRO A 61 14.91 43.80 -25.22
N ILE A 62 16.12 43.72 -25.80
CA ILE A 62 16.95 42.51 -25.81
C ILE A 62 17.24 42.01 -24.38
N SER A 63 17.36 42.95 -23.42
CA SER A 63 17.60 42.66 -22.01
C SER A 63 16.45 41.91 -21.32
N LEU A 64 15.21 41.98 -21.84
CA LEU A 64 14.07 41.31 -21.23
C LEU A 64 14.27 39.79 -21.16
N ARG A 65 14.76 39.19 -22.25
CA ARG A 65 14.99 37.75 -22.33
C ARG A 65 16.11 37.30 -21.37
N VAL A 66 17.22 38.03 -21.37
CA VAL A 66 18.37 37.73 -20.49
C VAL A 66 17.99 37.85 -19.02
N ASN A 67 17.23 38.88 -18.65
CA ASN A 67 16.77 39.08 -17.28
C ASN A 67 15.84 37.94 -16.82
N LEU A 68 14.97 37.46 -17.70
CA LEU A 68 14.10 36.33 -17.40
C LEU A 68 14.87 35.02 -17.27
N ASP A 69 15.83 34.76 -18.15
CA ASP A 69 16.69 33.57 -18.06
C ASP A 69 17.49 33.57 -16.74
N MET A 70 18.04 34.72 -16.34
CA MET A 70 18.72 34.89 -15.05
C MET A 70 17.78 34.70 -13.87
N ALA A 71 16.55 35.22 -13.93
CA ALA A 71 15.54 35.04 -12.90
C ALA A 71 15.16 33.56 -12.73
N LYS A 72 14.94 32.83 -13.84
CA LYS A 72 14.63 31.40 -13.83
C LYS A 72 15.73 30.56 -13.18
N ILE A 73 17.00 30.88 -13.49
CA ILE A 73 18.16 30.24 -12.85
C ILE A 73 18.16 30.53 -11.34
N TYR A 74 17.96 31.79 -10.95
CA TYR A 74 17.93 32.19 -9.55
C TYR A 74 16.81 31.47 -8.76
N TYR A 75 15.59 31.41 -9.30
CA TYR A 75 14.48 30.70 -8.66
C TYR A 75 14.73 29.20 -8.54
N SER A 76 15.31 28.58 -9.58
CA SER A 76 15.70 27.16 -9.53
C SER A 76 16.76 26.91 -8.45
N TRP A 77 17.74 27.82 -8.31
CA TRP A 77 18.72 27.75 -7.22
C TRP A 77 18.07 27.92 -5.84
N GLY A 78 17.11 28.85 -5.72
CA GLY A 78 16.32 29.04 -4.51
C GLY A 78 15.58 27.77 -4.08
N ILE A 79 14.89 27.10 -5.02
CA ILE A 79 14.19 25.83 -4.77
C ILE A 79 15.17 24.74 -4.28
N ALA A 80 16.37 24.67 -4.86
CA ALA A 80 17.36 23.66 -4.48
C ALA A 80 17.94 23.88 -3.06
N LYS A 81 17.92 25.11 -2.56
CA LYS A 81 18.47 25.48 -1.24
C LYS A 81 17.39 25.62 -0.16
N ASP A 82 16.14 25.34 -0.48
CA ASP A 82 15.02 25.50 0.46
C ASP A 82 15.07 24.43 1.56
N ASP A 83 15.22 24.87 2.81
CA ASP A 83 15.24 24.01 3.99
C ASP A 83 13.88 23.34 4.29
N ALA A 84 12.78 23.93 3.81
CA ALA A 84 11.44 23.37 3.97
C ALA A 84 11.21 22.15 3.08
N ILE A 85 11.91 22.05 1.94
CA ILE A 85 11.71 20.99 0.93
C ILE A 85 13.03 20.24 0.66
N LYS A 86 13.59 19.67 1.73
CA LYS A 86 14.90 18.98 1.70
C LYS A 86 14.95 17.87 0.64
N GLY A 87 16.08 17.80 -0.06
CA GLY A 87 16.33 16.78 -1.09
C GLY A 87 15.73 17.11 -2.46
N THR A 88 15.11 18.28 -2.64
CA THR A 88 14.58 18.70 -3.93
C THR A 88 15.69 19.13 -4.87
N ILE A 89 15.77 18.48 -6.03
CA ILE A 89 16.76 18.81 -7.07
C ILE A 89 16.00 19.20 -8.35
N PRO A 90 15.92 20.50 -8.69
CA PRO A 90 15.32 20.94 -9.94
C PRO A 90 16.19 20.53 -11.11
N ARG A 91 15.72 19.57 -11.91
CA ARG A 91 16.45 19.05 -13.08
C ARG A 91 16.31 19.93 -14.34
N ASN A 92 15.31 20.80 -14.37
CA ASN A 92 15.09 21.74 -15.46
C ASN A 92 14.89 23.15 -14.88
N SER A 93 15.78 24.07 -15.24
CA SER A 93 15.78 25.46 -14.79
C SER A 93 15.06 26.43 -15.74
N THR A 94 14.44 25.94 -16.82
CA THR A 94 13.82 26.79 -17.87
C THR A 94 12.35 27.12 -17.65
N ILE A 95 11.69 26.44 -16.71
CA ILE A 95 10.24 26.56 -16.45
C ILE A 95 9.85 26.64 -14.96
N PRO A 96 10.65 27.21 -14.03
CA PRO A 96 10.26 27.30 -12.62
C PRO A 96 8.94 28.07 -12.41
N GLU A 97 8.64 29.05 -13.27
CA GLU A 97 7.43 29.87 -13.23
C GLU A 97 6.14 29.08 -13.50
N GLU A 98 6.23 27.97 -14.25
CA GLU A 98 5.07 27.15 -14.59
C GLU A 98 4.50 26.43 -13.35
N LEU A 99 5.32 26.23 -12.30
CA LEU A 99 4.85 25.66 -11.04
C LEU A 99 3.72 26.48 -10.40
N GLY A 100 3.73 27.80 -10.60
CA GLY A 100 2.66 28.69 -10.12
C GLY A 100 1.40 28.68 -10.97
N ARG A 101 1.42 28.03 -12.14
CA ARG A 101 0.31 27.98 -13.11
C ARG A 101 -0.36 26.59 -13.17
N ILE A 102 0.07 25.63 -12.34
CA ILE A 102 -0.48 24.27 -12.34
C ILE A 102 -1.93 24.27 -11.84
N GLN A 103 -2.85 23.75 -12.65
CA GLN A 103 -4.26 23.55 -12.27
C GLN A 103 -4.59 22.09 -11.90
N TYR A 104 -3.91 21.14 -12.54
CA TYR A 104 -4.17 19.71 -12.37
C TYR A 104 -2.91 19.01 -11.88
N LEU A 105 -3.04 18.27 -10.77
CA LEU A 105 -1.99 17.40 -10.25
C LEU A 105 -2.38 15.95 -10.54
N LEU A 106 -1.67 15.32 -11.47
CA LEU A 106 -1.78 13.89 -11.71
C LEU A 106 -0.77 13.18 -10.81
N SER A 107 -1.27 12.40 -9.86
CA SER A 107 -0.43 11.67 -8.89
C SER A 107 -0.57 10.17 -9.10
N ASP A 108 0.54 9.46 -8.98
CA ASP A 108 0.52 8.00 -8.91
C ASP A 108 0.17 7.56 -7.47
N LYS A 109 -0.54 6.45 -7.32
CA LYS A 109 -0.88 5.94 -5.99
C LYS A 109 0.35 5.33 -5.32
N THR A 110 0.98 4.39 -5.99
CA THR A 110 2.03 3.56 -5.39
C THR A 110 3.38 4.27 -5.45
N GLY A 111 4.07 4.39 -4.32
CA GLY A 111 5.37 5.05 -4.24
C GLY A 111 5.32 6.60 -4.23
N THR A 112 4.16 7.21 -4.50
CA THR A 112 3.97 8.67 -4.32
C THR A 112 3.01 8.95 -3.17
N LEU A 113 1.76 8.46 -3.24
CA LEU A 113 0.78 8.65 -2.15
C LEU A 113 0.99 7.67 -0.99
N THR A 114 1.44 6.45 -1.29
CA THR A 114 1.62 5.39 -0.29
C THR A 114 3.08 4.98 -0.16
N LYS A 115 3.55 4.76 1.08
CA LYS A 115 4.93 4.34 1.40
C LYS A 115 5.25 2.87 1.08
N ASN A 116 4.31 2.12 0.51
CA ASN A 116 4.43 0.67 0.28
C ASN A 116 4.75 -0.14 1.55
N GLU A 117 4.35 0.40 2.71
CA GLU A 117 4.42 -0.24 4.02
C GLU A 117 3.00 -0.55 4.46
N MET A 118 2.76 -1.79 4.89
CA MET A 118 1.45 -2.28 5.30
C MET A 118 1.48 -2.61 6.79
N ASP A 119 0.56 -2.00 7.53
CA ASP A 119 0.38 -2.22 8.96
C ASP A 119 -0.99 -2.86 9.22
N PHE A 120 -1.03 -3.83 10.12
CA PHE A 120 -2.30 -4.34 10.64
C PHE A 120 -2.90 -3.35 11.65
N LYS A 121 -4.18 -2.97 11.49
CA LYS A 121 -4.82 -1.96 12.35
C LYS A 121 -6.01 -2.47 13.17
N LYS A 122 -6.80 -3.39 12.63
CA LYS A 122 -8.07 -3.80 13.23
C LYS A 122 -8.36 -5.25 12.93
N LEU A 123 -8.85 -5.97 13.94
CA LEU A 123 -9.31 -7.34 13.85
C LEU A 123 -10.75 -7.45 14.34
N ALA A 124 -11.66 -7.89 13.47
CA ALA A 124 -13.05 -8.13 13.85
C ALA A 124 -13.32 -9.64 13.98
N THR A 125 -13.93 -10.04 15.09
CA THR A 125 -14.41 -11.41 15.34
C THR A 125 -15.93 -11.41 15.50
N GLU A 126 -16.53 -12.60 15.63
CA GLU A 126 -17.97 -12.73 15.88
C GLU A 126 -18.39 -11.99 17.16
N PHE A 127 -17.54 -12.00 18.19
CA PHE A 127 -17.87 -11.52 19.54
C PHE A 127 -17.41 -10.09 19.79
N SER A 128 -16.25 -9.71 19.27
CA SER A 128 -15.60 -8.44 19.59
C SER A 128 -14.75 -7.94 18.42
N THR A 129 -14.53 -6.63 18.42
CA THR A 129 -13.58 -5.97 17.53
C THR A 129 -12.39 -5.53 18.37
N PHE A 130 -11.19 -5.83 17.89
CA PHE A 130 -9.94 -5.46 18.51
C PHE A 130 -9.18 -4.48 17.63
N THR A 131 -8.58 -3.50 18.27
CA THR A 131 -7.71 -2.49 17.66
C THR A 131 -6.29 -2.65 18.20
N VAL A 132 -5.39 -1.73 17.83
CA VAL A 132 -4.00 -1.73 18.31
C VAL A 132 -3.91 -1.57 19.83
N ASP A 133 -4.90 -0.93 20.46
CA ASP A 133 -4.93 -0.71 21.90
C ASP A 133 -5.31 -1.97 22.69
N ASP A 134 -6.02 -2.92 22.06
CA ASP A 134 -6.52 -4.15 22.70
C ASP A 134 -5.54 -5.34 22.57
N LEU A 135 -4.31 -5.10 22.09
CA LEU A 135 -3.32 -6.16 21.84
C LEU A 135 -2.94 -6.92 23.11
N ASP A 136 -2.87 -6.24 24.25
CA ASP A 136 -2.52 -6.87 25.53
C ASP A 136 -3.59 -7.85 26.00
N ASP A 137 -4.86 -7.55 25.75
CA ASP A 137 -5.96 -8.47 26.06
C ASP A 137 -5.90 -9.72 25.20
N ILE A 138 -5.62 -9.56 23.90
CA ILE A 138 -5.42 -10.71 22.99
C ILE A 138 -4.24 -11.57 23.46
N ARG A 139 -3.11 -10.94 23.83
CA ARG A 139 -1.92 -11.66 24.34
C ARG A 139 -2.26 -12.48 25.57
N ASN A 140 -2.96 -11.88 26.54
CA ASN A 140 -3.34 -12.55 27.78
C ASN A 140 -4.28 -13.75 27.54
N ILE A 141 -5.22 -13.63 26.59
CA ILE A 141 -6.13 -14.71 26.22
C ILE A 141 -5.35 -15.86 25.55
N ILE A 142 -4.45 -15.52 24.62
CA ILE A 142 -3.60 -16.51 23.94
C ILE A 142 -2.70 -17.23 24.94
N GLU A 143 -2.07 -16.50 25.87
CA GLU A 143 -1.18 -17.07 26.88
C GLU A 143 -1.92 -18.06 27.78
N LYS A 144 -3.07 -17.67 28.35
CA LYS A 144 -3.91 -18.58 29.14
C LYS A 144 -4.31 -19.81 28.35
N ASN A 145 -4.76 -19.65 27.12
CA ASN A 145 -5.16 -20.78 26.30
C ASN A 145 -3.98 -21.69 25.95
N CYS A 146 -2.79 -21.15 25.69
CA CYS A 146 -1.59 -21.95 25.44
C CYS A 146 -1.15 -22.74 26.70
N HIS A 147 -1.42 -22.23 27.91
CA HIS A 147 -1.09 -22.91 29.17
C HIS A 147 -2.08 -24.03 29.48
N ASP A 148 -3.37 -23.71 29.40
CA ASP A 148 -4.45 -24.65 29.71
C ASP A 148 -4.55 -25.75 28.65
N GLU A 149 -4.24 -25.41 27.40
CA GLU A 149 -4.51 -26.25 26.25
C GLU A 149 -3.25 -26.42 25.37
N ASP A 150 -2.87 -27.66 25.18
CA ASP A 150 -1.60 -28.00 24.54
C ASP A 150 -1.64 -28.02 22.99
N SER A 151 -2.79 -27.69 22.38
CA SER A 151 -3.01 -27.72 20.93
C SER A 151 -3.97 -26.62 20.48
N PRO A 152 -3.73 -25.94 19.35
CA PRO A 152 -4.76 -25.16 18.67
C PRO A 152 -5.90 -26.08 18.23
N ALA A 153 -7.12 -25.52 18.09
CA ALA A 153 -8.33 -26.23 17.68
C ALA A 153 -8.66 -27.50 18.49
N LYS A 154 -8.22 -27.58 19.76
CA LYS A 154 -8.41 -28.77 20.59
C LYS A 154 -9.88 -29.12 20.81
N ASP A 155 -10.75 -28.12 20.90
CA ASP A 155 -12.19 -28.32 21.00
C ASP A 155 -12.78 -29.01 19.74
N LEU A 156 -12.23 -28.73 18.55
CA LEU A 156 -12.57 -29.46 17.32
C LEU A 156 -11.99 -30.87 17.34
N TYR A 157 -10.75 -31.04 17.80
CA TYR A 157 -10.15 -32.36 17.96
C TYR A 157 -10.99 -33.24 18.90
N ARG A 158 -11.37 -32.73 20.08
CA ARG A 158 -12.23 -33.41 21.05
C ARG A 158 -13.61 -33.73 20.47
N ALA A 159 -14.17 -32.86 19.63
CA ALA A 159 -15.44 -33.12 18.97
C ALA A 159 -15.38 -34.24 17.92
N LEU A 160 -14.21 -34.46 17.30
CA LEU A 160 -13.96 -35.52 16.31
C LEU A 160 -13.51 -36.84 16.96
N TYR A 161 -12.72 -36.74 18.02
CA TYR A 161 -12.14 -37.86 18.78
C TYR A 161 -12.45 -37.68 20.28
N PRO A 162 -13.71 -37.90 20.70
CA PRO A 162 -14.08 -37.79 22.11
C PRO A 162 -13.36 -38.85 22.95
N THR A 163 -12.92 -38.47 24.15
CA THR A 163 -12.33 -39.42 25.10
C THR A 163 -13.41 -40.21 25.84
N GLU A 164 -13.04 -41.32 26.48
CA GLU A 164 -13.95 -42.11 27.33
C GLU A 164 -14.61 -41.25 28.43
N GLU A 165 -13.87 -40.27 28.97
CA GLU A 165 -14.41 -39.31 29.95
C GLU A 165 -15.50 -38.40 29.37
N ASP A 166 -15.33 -37.93 28.13
CA ASP A 166 -16.34 -37.14 27.41
C ASP A 166 -17.60 -37.98 27.11
N LEU A 167 -17.41 -39.29 26.88
CA LEU A 167 -18.50 -40.25 26.67
C LEU A 167 -19.24 -40.57 27.97
N ASP A 168 -18.56 -40.69 29.11
CA ASP A 168 -19.20 -40.97 30.41
C ASP A 168 -19.95 -39.77 31.00
N LEU A 169 -19.51 -38.54 30.71
CA LEU A 169 -20.29 -37.32 30.99
C LEU A 169 -21.65 -37.31 30.28
N THR A 170 -21.78 -37.98 29.12
CA THR A 170 -23.08 -38.12 28.44
C THR A 170 -23.95 -39.24 29.01
N LYS A 171 -23.37 -40.20 29.75
CA LYS A 171 -24.12 -41.31 30.37
C LYS A 171 -24.72 -40.95 31.74
N THR A 172 -24.14 -39.98 32.45
CA THR A 172 -24.58 -39.57 33.80
C THR A 172 -25.67 -38.48 33.78
N GLY A 173 -25.96 -37.89 32.61
CA GLY A 173 -27.05 -36.94 32.41
C GLY A 173 -28.30 -37.55 31.77
N SER A 174 -29.29 -37.92 32.59
CA SER A 174 -30.71 -38.15 32.27
C SER A 174 -31.08 -39.07 31.09
N LYS A 175 -31.70 -40.20 31.44
CA LYS A 175 -32.58 -40.99 30.57
C LYS A 175 -33.72 -40.12 30.01
N GLY A 176 -33.54 -39.58 28.82
CA GLY A 176 -34.56 -38.86 28.05
C GLY A 176 -34.40 -39.16 26.56
N LYS A 177 -35.44 -39.74 25.96
CA LYS A 177 -35.49 -40.25 24.59
C LYS A 177 -35.14 -39.20 23.52
N SER A 178 -34.27 -39.60 22.58
CA SER A 178 -34.29 -39.34 21.12
C SER A 178 -34.45 -37.90 20.58
N ASN A 179 -33.52 -37.54 19.68
CA ASN A 179 -33.66 -36.57 18.59
C ASN A 179 -33.81 -35.07 18.92
N THR A 180 -32.93 -34.55 19.77
CA THR A 180 -32.58 -33.12 19.68
C THR A 180 -31.17 -32.98 19.13
N MET A 181 -31.13 -32.67 17.83
CA MET A 181 -30.06 -31.99 17.11
C MET A 181 -29.08 -31.32 18.08
N ARG A 182 -27.84 -31.83 18.12
CA ARG A 182 -26.70 -31.27 18.89
C ARG A 182 -26.83 -29.74 18.91
N ARG A 183 -27.34 -29.18 20.01
CA ARG A 183 -27.43 -27.74 20.22
C ARG A 183 -25.98 -27.27 20.24
N LYS A 184 -25.49 -26.79 19.08
CA LYS A 184 -24.09 -26.36 18.91
C LYS A 184 -23.84 -25.25 19.91
N LYS A 185 -23.21 -25.60 21.04
CA LYS A 185 -22.73 -24.64 22.03
C LYS A 185 -21.83 -23.67 21.25
N ARG A 186 -22.14 -22.37 21.36
CA ARG A 186 -21.34 -21.30 20.75
C ARG A 186 -19.90 -21.49 21.21
N ARG A 187 -18.94 -21.42 20.27
CA ARG A 187 -17.52 -21.62 20.57
C ARG A 187 -17.07 -20.55 21.55
N ASP A 188 -16.23 -20.90 22.52
CA ASP A 188 -15.69 -19.91 23.44
C ASP A 188 -14.83 -18.88 22.68
N LEU A 189 -14.90 -17.63 23.09
CA LEU A 189 -14.12 -16.53 22.53
C LEU A 189 -12.62 -16.87 22.59
N ASN A 190 -12.17 -17.45 23.71
CA ASN A 190 -10.76 -17.76 23.93
C ASN A 190 -10.20 -18.76 22.90
N TYR A 191 -10.95 -19.83 22.61
CA TYR A 191 -10.57 -20.79 21.57
C TYR A 191 -10.57 -20.15 20.18
N SER A 192 -11.54 -19.27 19.90
CA SER A 192 -11.62 -18.59 18.62
C SER A 192 -10.45 -17.65 18.36
N ILE A 193 -9.96 -16.94 19.39
CA ILE A 193 -8.84 -16.01 19.25
C ILE A 193 -7.53 -16.76 19.01
N ARG A 194 -7.27 -17.85 19.76
CA ARG A 194 -6.07 -18.67 19.52
C ARG A 194 -6.08 -19.27 18.12
N ASP A 195 -7.20 -19.88 17.72
CA ASP A 195 -7.31 -20.47 16.38
C ASP A 195 -7.12 -19.46 15.26
N LEU A 196 -7.61 -18.23 15.47
CA LEU A 196 -7.41 -17.15 14.52
C LEU A 196 -5.93 -16.71 14.47
N ALA A 197 -5.27 -16.56 15.61
CA ALA A 197 -3.84 -16.26 15.65
C ALA A 197 -3.02 -17.36 14.94
N THR A 198 -3.32 -18.63 15.20
CA THR A 198 -2.74 -19.77 14.50
C THR A 198 -3.04 -19.75 13.00
N ALA A 199 -4.28 -19.42 12.60
CA ALA A 199 -4.64 -19.30 11.17
C ALA A 199 -3.83 -18.22 10.46
N LEU A 200 -3.66 -17.05 11.09
CA LEU A 200 -2.84 -15.96 10.57
C LEU A 200 -1.35 -16.30 10.54
N ALA A 201 -0.86 -17.08 11.51
CA ALA A 201 0.53 -17.54 11.58
C ALA A 201 0.86 -18.64 10.54
N ILE A 202 -0.15 -19.26 9.92
CA ILE A 202 0.04 -20.43 9.06
C ILE A 202 -0.41 -20.20 7.62
N CYS A 203 -1.52 -19.47 7.43
CA CYS A 203 -2.09 -19.25 6.11
C CYS A 203 -1.36 -18.11 5.38
N HIS A 204 -0.08 -18.30 5.05
CA HIS A 204 0.74 -17.37 4.26
C HIS A 204 1.90 -18.07 3.56
N ASN A 205 2.57 -17.35 2.65
CA ASN A 205 3.78 -17.79 1.96
C ASN A 205 5.04 -17.01 2.40
N VAL A 206 4.97 -16.27 3.51
CA VAL A 206 6.14 -15.62 4.12
C VAL A 206 7.19 -16.65 4.55
N THR A 207 8.44 -16.39 4.21
CA THR A 207 9.61 -17.18 4.63
C THR A 207 10.51 -16.34 5.55
N PRO A 208 10.88 -16.84 6.74
CA PRO A 208 11.87 -16.19 7.58
C PRO A 208 13.27 -16.48 7.02
N VAL A 209 14.03 -15.42 6.75
CA VAL A 209 15.42 -15.49 6.27
C VAL A 209 16.31 -14.85 7.33
N HIS A 210 17.47 -15.44 7.59
CA HIS A 210 18.46 -14.87 8.49
C HIS A 210 19.52 -14.16 7.65
N ASN A 211 19.74 -12.88 7.92
CA ASN A 211 20.79 -12.10 7.27
C ASN A 211 22.17 -12.51 7.81
N ASN A 212 23.24 -12.11 7.11
CA ASN A 212 24.62 -12.42 7.50
C ASN A 212 24.99 -11.92 8.92
N GLU A 213 24.21 -10.96 9.44
CA GLU A 213 24.36 -10.35 10.76
C GLU A 213 23.55 -11.10 11.85
N GLY A 214 22.83 -12.15 11.48
CA GLY A 214 21.99 -12.95 12.39
C GLY A 214 20.59 -12.37 12.63
N GLU A 215 20.26 -11.23 12.05
CA GLU A 215 18.92 -10.64 12.13
C GLU A 215 17.92 -11.41 11.25
N ARG A 216 16.72 -11.64 11.77
CA ARG A 216 15.63 -12.36 11.09
C ARG A 216 14.78 -11.39 10.30
N GLU A 217 14.74 -11.58 8.98
CA GLU A 217 13.96 -10.80 8.03
C GLU A 217 12.83 -11.65 7.43
N LEU A 218 11.64 -11.07 7.30
CA LEU A 218 10.46 -11.74 6.74
C LEU A 218 10.32 -11.40 5.25
N GLN A 219 10.45 -12.40 4.38
CA GLN A 219 10.33 -12.21 2.94
C GLN A 219 9.04 -12.83 2.41
N ALA A 220 8.32 -12.09 1.57
CA ALA A 220 7.10 -12.57 0.92
C ALA A 220 6.88 -11.88 -0.43
N SER A 221 6.01 -12.45 -1.26
CA SER A 221 5.61 -11.87 -2.55
C SER A 221 4.67 -10.66 -2.42
N SER A 222 4.06 -10.46 -1.24
CA SER A 222 3.17 -9.32 -0.97
C SER A 222 3.43 -8.74 0.42
N PRO A 223 3.51 -7.40 0.57
CA PRO A 223 3.70 -6.74 1.87
C PRO A 223 2.54 -7.02 2.84
N ASP A 224 1.34 -7.30 2.34
CA ASP A 224 0.17 -7.63 3.16
C ASP A 224 0.41 -8.90 3.99
N GLU A 225 1.08 -9.90 3.43
CA GLU A 225 1.37 -11.14 4.16
C GLU A 225 2.41 -10.90 5.25
N VAL A 226 3.43 -10.07 4.97
CA VAL A 226 4.42 -9.67 5.96
C VAL A 226 3.75 -8.92 7.11
N ALA A 227 2.81 -8.02 6.81
CA ALA A 227 2.05 -7.29 7.82
C ALA A 227 1.25 -8.22 8.75
N LEU A 228 0.63 -9.27 8.19
CA LEU A 228 -0.10 -10.28 8.97
C LEU A 228 0.84 -11.07 9.88
N VAL A 229 2.01 -11.50 9.39
CA VAL A 229 2.98 -12.24 10.21
C VAL A 229 3.55 -11.34 11.31
N LYS A 230 3.92 -10.10 11.01
CA LYS A 230 4.37 -9.11 12.01
C LYS A 230 3.31 -8.85 13.08
N PHE A 231 2.04 -8.80 12.70
CA PHE A 231 0.95 -8.70 13.66
C PHE A 231 0.90 -9.90 14.59
N VAL A 232 0.98 -11.12 14.06
CA VAL A 232 0.99 -12.34 14.88
C VAL A 232 2.25 -12.41 15.76
N GLU A 233 3.40 -11.91 15.29
CA GLU A 233 4.59 -11.74 16.11
C GLU A 233 4.38 -10.75 17.26
N SER A 234 3.63 -9.68 17.02
CA SER A 234 3.23 -8.76 18.09
C SER A 234 2.33 -9.43 19.13
N LEU A 235 1.59 -10.48 18.78
CA LEU A 235 0.82 -11.30 19.74
C LEU A 235 1.71 -12.29 20.52
N GLY A 236 2.99 -12.38 20.16
CA GLY A 236 4.02 -13.20 20.79
C GLY A 236 4.21 -14.58 20.17
N TYR A 237 3.67 -14.83 18.98
CA TYR A 237 4.12 -15.94 18.16
C TYR A 237 5.45 -15.60 17.47
N SER A 238 6.14 -16.58 16.92
CA SER A 238 7.30 -16.37 16.03
C SER A 238 7.29 -17.42 14.93
N LEU A 239 7.51 -17.02 13.69
CA LEU A 239 7.60 -17.94 12.55
C LEU A 239 9.03 -18.45 12.41
N GLU A 240 9.32 -19.61 13.00
CA GLU A 240 10.68 -20.17 13.01
C GLU A 240 11.09 -20.74 11.66
N ARG A 241 10.17 -21.45 10.99
CA ARG A 241 10.47 -22.13 9.72
C ARG A 241 9.24 -22.19 8.84
N ARG A 242 9.43 -21.94 7.54
CA ARG A 242 8.43 -22.18 6.48
C ARG A 242 9.13 -22.70 5.24
N ASP A 243 8.84 -23.94 4.86
CA ASP A 243 9.24 -24.54 3.59
C ASP A 243 8.00 -25.06 2.83
N GLN A 244 8.17 -25.74 1.70
CA GLN A 244 7.03 -26.23 0.90
C GLN A 244 6.16 -27.30 1.59
N LYS A 245 6.69 -28.02 2.59
CA LYS A 245 6.05 -29.20 3.20
C LYS A 245 5.74 -29.01 4.68
N GLU A 246 6.32 -28.01 5.33
CA GLU A 246 6.28 -27.84 6.76
C GLU A 246 6.31 -26.36 7.14
N ILE A 247 5.62 -26.07 8.23
CA ILE A 247 5.69 -24.78 8.90
C ILE A 247 5.80 -25.00 10.41
N THR A 248 6.73 -24.27 11.01
CA THR A 248 6.98 -24.31 12.45
C THR A 248 6.81 -22.92 13.00
N ILE A 249 5.90 -22.79 13.96
CA ILE A 249 5.68 -21.55 14.69
C ILE A 249 6.01 -21.79 16.16
N LYS A 250 6.60 -20.80 16.82
CA LYS A 250 6.77 -20.75 18.26
C LYS A 250 5.58 -19.99 18.84
N ASN A 251 4.86 -20.58 19.77
CA ASN A 251 3.74 -19.91 20.42
C ASN A 251 4.20 -18.97 21.54
N LYS A 252 3.25 -18.27 22.18
CA LYS A 252 3.53 -17.27 23.22
C LYS A 252 4.33 -17.80 24.42
N ILE A 253 4.14 -19.06 24.79
CA ILE A 253 4.82 -19.72 25.92
C ILE A 253 6.20 -20.26 25.49
N GLY A 254 6.53 -20.16 24.21
CA GLY A 254 7.80 -20.60 23.66
C GLY A 254 7.82 -22.06 23.21
N VAL A 255 6.66 -22.72 23.18
CA VAL A 255 6.52 -24.09 22.66
C VAL A 255 6.47 -24.05 21.14
N LEU A 256 7.20 -24.96 20.49
CA LEU A 256 7.17 -25.13 19.04
C LEU A 256 5.95 -25.94 18.62
N GLU A 257 5.17 -25.37 17.71
CA GLU A 257 4.03 -26.00 17.07
C GLU A 257 4.40 -26.28 15.60
N GLU A 258 4.52 -27.56 15.26
CA GLU A 258 4.89 -28.03 13.92
C GLU A 258 3.68 -28.52 13.13
N PHE A 259 3.57 -28.06 11.89
CA PHE A 259 2.51 -28.43 10.98
C PHE A 259 3.10 -28.95 9.66
N GLU A 260 2.60 -30.09 9.20
CA GLU A 260 2.86 -30.62 7.87
C GLU A 260 1.86 -29.99 6.88
N ILE A 261 2.36 -29.37 5.82
CA ILE A 261 1.57 -28.78 4.74
C ILE A 261 1.19 -29.90 3.78
N LEU A 262 -0.10 -30.26 3.76
CA LEU A 262 -0.63 -31.28 2.87
C LEU A 262 -0.92 -30.71 1.49
N GLU A 263 -1.46 -29.49 1.42
CA GLU A 263 -1.80 -28.82 0.17
C GLU A 263 -1.82 -27.30 0.37
N CYS A 264 -1.32 -26.54 -0.61
CA CYS A 264 -1.33 -25.09 -0.58
C CYS A 264 -2.01 -24.53 -1.83
N PHE A 265 -3.06 -23.75 -1.64
CA PHE A 265 -3.79 -23.06 -2.71
C PHE A 265 -3.33 -21.59 -2.73
N PRO A 266 -2.35 -21.23 -3.59
CA PRO A 266 -1.80 -19.88 -3.61
C PRO A 266 -2.85 -18.84 -4.00
N PHE A 267 -2.61 -17.59 -3.60
CA PHE A 267 -3.46 -16.47 -4.01
C PHE A 267 -3.44 -16.31 -5.53
N SER A 268 -4.63 -16.11 -6.12
CA SER A 268 -4.79 -15.69 -7.51
C SER A 268 -5.73 -14.48 -7.57
N SER A 269 -5.45 -13.55 -8.48
CA SER A 269 -6.32 -12.39 -8.75
C SER A 269 -7.73 -12.80 -9.19
N ASP A 270 -7.88 -13.97 -9.81
CA ASP A 270 -9.17 -14.50 -10.25
C ASP A 270 -9.98 -15.03 -9.07
N THR A 271 -9.33 -15.76 -8.15
CA THR A 271 -10.00 -16.37 -6.99
C THR A 271 -10.13 -15.42 -5.81
N LYS A 272 -9.26 -14.40 -5.74
CA LYS A 272 -9.13 -13.40 -4.67
C LYS A 272 -9.03 -14.02 -3.26
N ARG A 273 -8.43 -15.21 -3.17
CA ARG A 273 -8.27 -15.95 -1.91
C ARG A 273 -7.06 -16.88 -1.97
N MET A 274 -6.57 -17.24 -0.78
CA MET A 274 -5.54 -18.23 -0.52
C MET A 274 -6.10 -19.26 0.47
N GLY A 275 -5.73 -20.53 0.31
CA GLY A 275 -6.06 -21.58 1.27
C GLY A 275 -4.87 -22.48 1.55
N ILE A 276 -4.87 -23.14 2.70
CA ILE A 276 -3.83 -24.11 3.07
C ILE A 276 -4.46 -25.24 3.89
N VAL A 277 -4.11 -26.47 3.55
CA VAL A 277 -4.46 -27.68 4.30
C VAL A 277 -3.21 -28.12 5.04
N VAL A 278 -3.32 -28.20 6.37
CA VAL A 278 -2.21 -28.57 7.24
C VAL A 278 -2.61 -29.69 8.19
N LYS A 279 -1.64 -30.52 8.56
CA LYS A 279 -1.78 -31.54 9.59
C LYS A 279 -0.90 -31.15 10.76
N TYR A 280 -1.49 -30.97 11.93
CA TYR A 280 -0.74 -30.70 13.15
C TYR A 280 0.00 -31.96 13.59
N LYS A 281 1.34 -31.90 13.67
CA LYS A 281 2.15 -33.12 13.88
C LYS A 281 1.92 -33.80 15.22
N LYS A 282 1.53 -33.04 16.24
CA LYS A 282 1.38 -33.53 17.62
C LYS A 282 0.22 -34.49 17.81
N ASN A 283 -0.95 -34.17 17.26
CA ASN A 283 -2.17 -34.98 17.41
C ASN A 283 -2.75 -35.48 16.08
N GLY A 284 -2.12 -35.13 14.94
CA GLY A 284 -2.57 -35.54 13.61
C GLY A 284 -3.82 -34.80 13.10
N LEU A 285 -4.30 -33.76 13.79
CA LEU A 285 -5.48 -33.00 13.37
C LEU A 285 -5.23 -32.31 12.03
N ILE A 286 -6.12 -32.54 11.06
CA ILE A 286 -6.08 -31.87 9.77
C ILE A 286 -6.97 -30.64 9.82
N LEU A 287 -6.41 -29.48 9.48
CA LEU A 287 -7.06 -28.18 9.45
C LEU A 287 -6.98 -27.58 8.05
N PHE A 288 -8.05 -26.90 7.65
CA PHE A 288 -8.08 -26.09 6.45
C PHE A 288 -8.29 -24.63 6.83
N PHE A 289 -7.32 -23.78 6.47
CA PHE A 289 -7.42 -22.33 6.62
C PHE A 289 -7.61 -21.68 5.26
N CYS A 290 -8.44 -20.65 5.20
CA CYS A 290 -8.71 -19.90 3.99
C CYS A 290 -8.83 -18.41 4.32
N LYS A 291 -8.08 -17.57 3.62
CA LYS A 291 -8.13 -16.10 3.70
C LYS A 291 -8.42 -15.51 2.33
N GLY A 292 -9.13 -14.39 2.25
CA GLY A 292 -9.45 -13.77 0.97
C GLY A 292 -10.38 -12.58 1.10
N ALA A 293 -10.75 -11.99 -0.04
CA ALA A 293 -11.65 -10.85 -0.08
C ALA A 293 -13.05 -11.21 0.44
N GLU A 294 -13.68 -10.29 1.16
CA GLU A 294 -15.01 -10.44 1.76
C GLU A 294 -16.07 -10.92 0.75
N VAL A 295 -16.02 -10.38 -0.48
CA VAL A 295 -16.97 -10.67 -1.56
C VAL A 295 -16.92 -12.14 -1.98
N VAL A 296 -15.77 -12.79 -1.79
CA VAL A 296 -15.58 -14.22 -2.08
C VAL A 296 -15.87 -15.07 -0.85
N MET A 297 -15.50 -14.59 0.35
CA MET A 297 -15.64 -15.36 1.59
C MET A 297 -17.10 -15.43 2.07
N LYS A 298 -17.93 -14.42 1.79
CA LYS A 298 -19.35 -14.38 2.21
C LYS A 298 -20.16 -15.60 1.75
N ASP A 299 -19.86 -16.14 0.58
CA ASP A 299 -20.58 -17.29 0.01
C ASP A 299 -20.07 -18.63 0.57
N LYS A 300 -18.95 -18.61 1.30
CA LYS A 300 -18.32 -19.78 1.94
C LYS A 300 -18.64 -19.91 3.44
N VAL A 301 -19.25 -18.88 4.03
CA VAL A 301 -19.75 -18.93 5.42
C VAL A 301 -21.24 -19.24 5.47
N LYS A 302 -21.69 -19.69 6.65
CA LYS A 302 -23.11 -19.99 6.89
C LYS A 302 -23.95 -18.73 6.77
N PRO A 303 -25.24 -18.82 6.35
CA PRO A 303 -26.11 -17.67 6.19
C PRO A 303 -26.15 -16.73 7.40
N GLN A 304 -26.17 -17.26 8.63
CA GLN A 304 -26.20 -16.44 9.86
C GLN A 304 -24.95 -15.58 10.06
N GLN A 305 -23.79 -15.97 9.51
CA GLN A 305 -22.52 -15.27 9.67
C GLN A 305 -22.23 -14.30 8.51
N ARG A 306 -23.10 -14.27 7.49
CA ARG A 306 -22.92 -13.40 6.32
C ARG A 306 -23.19 -11.94 6.64
N SER A 307 -24.21 -11.64 7.43
CA SER A 307 -24.55 -10.29 7.87
C SER A 307 -23.39 -9.68 8.64
N ASP A 308 -22.88 -10.40 9.64
CA ASP A 308 -21.82 -9.93 10.52
C ASP A 308 -20.52 -9.65 9.76
N LEU A 309 -20.23 -10.46 8.73
CA LEU A 309 -19.05 -10.27 7.87
C LEU A 309 -19.17 -9.01 7.00
N LEU A 310 -20.37 -8.68 6.50
CA LEU A 310 -20.59 -7.51 5.65
C LEU A 310 -20.77 -6.20 6.44
N GLU A 311 -21.16 -6.27 7.72
CA GLU A 311 -21.31 -5.07 8.57
C GLU A 311 -19.98 -4.64 9.22
N LYS A 312 -19.06 -5.58 9.49
CA LYS A 312 -17.84 -5.32 10.26
C LYS A 312 -16.59 -5.06 9.40
N CYS A 313 -16.60 -5.52 8.14
CA CYS A 313 -15.53 -5.35 7.15
C CYS A 313 -15.89 -4.20 6.19
#